data_AF-A0A0A9WV84-F1
#
_entry.id   AF-A0A0A9WV84-F1
#
_cell.length_a   1.000
_cell.length_b   1.000
_cell.length_c   1.000
_cell.angle_alpha   90.00
_cell.angle_beta   90.00
_cell.angle_gamma   90.00
#
_symmetry.space_group_name_H-M   'P 1'
#
loop_
_entity.id
_entity.type
_entity.pdbx_description
1 polymer ?
#
loop_
_entity_poly.entity_id
_entity_poly.type
_entity_poly.pdbx_seq_one_letter_code
_entity_poly.pdbx_strand_id
1 'polypeptide(L)'
;MVLKLTLRCLLKMGYQVTVGILQAGHYGVPQTRRRAIIMAAAPGEVLPQYPEPRHVFSPKAGGLSIIVDDKKILSGCLFTDSAPLRTITVYDSMSDLPEIENGDHKEEMAYGTEAITHFQKLMRDKTEGALLRDHICKDMSYLVAARMAHVPKTKNADWRDIPNIVVKLGDGTYSKKLIYTHPDQKNGKSSTGAYRGVCSCASGRKCDPMDRQFNTLIPWCLPHTGNRHNHWAGLYGRLQWGEFFSTTVTNPEPMGKQGRVLHPVQNRVVSVRECARSQGFPDKFKFYGHILDKHRQVGNAVPPPMGKAVGLEIRRS
;
A
#
# COMPACT_ATOMS: atom_id res chain seq x y z
N MET A 1 2.73 -23.63 13.74
CA MET A 1 1.67 -24.60 14.07
C MET A 1 0.56 -24.66 13.02
N VAL A 2 -0.09 -23.53 12.67
CA VAL A 2 -1.20 -23.47 11.68
C VAL A 2 -0.87 -24.18 10.36
N LEU A 3 0.22 -23.79 9.69
CA LEU A 3 0.62 -24.41 8.41
C LEU A 3 0.81 -25.93 8.53
N LYS A 4 1.53 -26.40 9.56
CA LYS A 4 1.78 -27.84 9.78
C LYS A 4 0.48 -28.62 9.96
N LEU A 5 -0.48 -28.08 10.71
CA LEU A 5 -1.79 -28.70 10.91
C LEU A 5 -2.61 -28.74 9.61
N THR A 6 -2.65 -27.64 8.85
CA THR A 6 -3.35 -27.59 7.56
C THR A 6 -2.80 -28.66 6.60
N LEU A 7 -1.47 -28.74 6.45
CA LEU A 7 -0.83 -29.75 5.60
C LEU A 7 -1.09 -31.16 6.12
N ARG A 8 -1.02 -31.37 7.45
CA ARG A 8 -1.30 -32.67 8.07
C ARG A 8 -2.73 -33.15 7.80
N CYS A 9 -3.71 -32.26 7.87
CA CYS A 9 -5.11 -32.59 7.57
C CYS A 9 -5.27 -33.01 6.10
N LEU A 10 -4.72 -32.24 5.15
CA LEU A 10 -4.78 -32.56 3.71
C LEU A 10 -4.13 -33.92 3.40
N LEU A 11 -2.94 -34.17 3.96
CA LEU A 11 -2.26 -35.46 3.84
C LEU A 11 -3.07 -36.60 4.45
N LYS A 12 -3.72 -36.39 5.59
CA LYS A 12 -4.56 -37.41 6.24
C LYS A 12 -5.81 -37.75 5.41
N MET A 13 -6.32 -36.79 4.63
CA MET A 13 -7.40 -36.99 3.65
C MET A 13 -6.93 -37.65 2.34
N GLY A 14 -5.62 -37.89 2.16
CA GLY A 14 -5.07 -38.54 0.98
C GLY A 14 -4.70 -37.61 -0.18
N TYR A 15 -4.74 -36.29 0.02
CA TYR A 15 -4.36 -35.33 -1.02
C TYR A 15 -2.83 -35.23 -1.16
N GLN A 16 -2.37 -35.04 -2.40
CA GLN A 16 -1.06 -34.46 -2.67
C GLN A 16 -1.09 -32.99 -2.25
N VAL A 17 -0.02 -32.45 -1.67
CA VAL A 17 -0.03 -31.06 -1.17
C VAL A 17 1.32 -30.38 -1.30
N THR A 18 1.31 -29.08 -1.61
CA THR A 18 2.49 -28.21 -1.59
C THR A 18 2.16 -26.83 -1.01
N VAL A 19 3.19 -26.10 -0.57
CA VAL A 19 3.09 -24.74 -0.03
C VAL A 19 4.21 -23.85 -0.59
N GLY A 20 3.85 -22.60 -0.92
CA GLY A 20 4.78 -21.61 -1.46
C GLY A 20 4.34 -20.19 -1.14
N ILE A 21 5.27 -19.24 -1.25
CA ILE A 21 4.97 -17.81 -1.20
C ILE A 21 5.11 -17.21 -2.58
N LEU A 22 4.07 -16.52 -3.04
CA LEU A 22 4.07 -15.76 -4.30
C LEU A 22 4.06 -14.26 -4.00
N GLN A 23 4.75 -13.47 -4.82
CA GLN A 23 4.75 -12.00 -4.78
C GLN A 23 3.96 -11.45 -5.96
N ALA A 24 2.92 -10.67 -5.70
CA ALA A 24 2.03 -10.10 -6.71
C ALA A 24 2.78 -9.30 -7.79
N GLY A 25 3.79 -8.53 -7.39
CA GLY A 25 4.63 -7.76 -8.30
C GLY A 25 5.24 -8.58 -9.44
N HIS A 26 5.57 -9.85 -9.19
CA HIS A 26 6.10 -10.75 -10.22
C HIS A 26 5.09 -11.14 -11.31
N TYR A 27 3.80 -10.87 -11.09
CA TYR A 27 2.72 -11.24 -12.00
C TYR A 27 2.06 -10.01 -12.64
N GLY A 28 2.78 -8.88 -12.68
CA GLY A 28 2.40 -7.74 -13.52
C GLY A 28 1.47 -6.74 -12.84
N VAL A 29 1.62 -6.53 -11.53
CA VAL A 29 0.96 -5.44 -10.81
C VAL A 29 1.99 -4.56 -10.09
N PRO A 30 1.76 -3.25 -9.94
CA PRO A 30 2.71 -2.33 -9.31
C PRO A 30 2.60 -2.38 -7.79
N GLN A 31 2.67 -3.55 -7.17
CA GLN A 31 2.34 -3.68 -5.74
C GLN A 31 3.18 -4.76 -5.06
N THR A 32 3.71 -4.43 -3.88
CA THR A 32 4.28 -5.45 -2.98
C THR A 32 3.19 -6.12 -2.16
N ARG A 33 2.91 -7.39 -2.45
CA ARG A 33 1.94 -8.24 -1.74
C ARG A 33 2.33 -9.70 -1.87
N ARG A 34 2.90 -10.22 -0.79
CA ARG A 34 3.19 -11.66 -0.65
C ARG A 34 1.95 -12.42 -0.22
N ARG A 35 1.76 -13.62 -0.75
CA ARG A 35 0.67 -14.55 -0.41
C ARG A 35 1.24 -15.93 -0.19
N ALA A 36 0.91 -16.55 0.94
CA ALA A 36 1.11 -17.97 1.13
C ALA A 36 -0.01 -18.71 0.38
N ILE A 37 0.36 -19.61 -0.50
CA ILE A 37 -0.55 -20.39 -1.34
C ILE A 37 -0.31 -21.87 -1.02
N ILE A 38 -1.37 -22.58 -0.64
CA ILE A 38 -1.36 -24.03 -0.46
C ILE A 38 -2.14 -24.62 -1.63
N MET A 39 -1.55 -25.55 -2.36
CA MET A 39 -2.22 -26.28 -3.45
C MET A 39 -2.33 -27.75 -3.05
N ALA A 40 -3.48 -28.35 -3.36
CA ALA A 40 -3.72 -29.76 -3.10
C ALA A 40 -4.44 -30.39 -4.30
N ALA A 41 -4.04 -31.61 -4.65
CA ALA A 41 -4.62 -32.38 -5.75
C ALA A 41 -5.06 -33.76 -5.25
N ALA A 42 -6.21 -34.24 -5.73
CA ALA A 42 -6.77 -35.52 -5.34
C ALA A 42 -5.89 -36.69 -5.84
N PRO A 43 -6.04 -37.90 -5.27
CA PRO A 43 -5.42 -39.09 -5.84
C PRO A 43 -5.84 -39.29 -7.32
N GLY A 44 -4.87 -39.54 -8.19
CA GLY A 44 -5.09 -39.67 -9.64
C GLY A 44 -4.95 -38.37 -10.43
N GLU A 45 -4.95 -37.21 -9.77
CA GLU A 45 -4.70 -35.91 -10.39
C GLU A 45 -3.21 -35.53 -10.34
N VAL A 46 -2.78 -34.61 -11.19
CA VAL A 46 -1.42 -34.04 -11.12
C VAL A 46 -1.42 -32.84 -10.18
N LEU A 47 -0.48 -32.81 -9.23
CA LEU A 47 -0.30 -31.65 -8.35
C LEU A 47 0.27 -30.47 -9.15
N PRO A 48 -0.40 -29.30 -9.20
CA PRO A 48 0.09 -28.15 -9.96
C PRO A 48 1.42 -27.60 -9.43
N GLN A 49 2.23 -27.07 -10.34
CA GLN A 49 3.42 -26.29 -10.00
C GLN A 49 3.06 -24.83 -9.67
N TYR A 50 3.95 -24.13 -8.98
CA TYR A 50 3.79 -22.69 -8.79
C TYR A 50 4.17 -21.93 -10.07
N PRO A 51 3.42 -20.88 -10.44
CA PRO A 51 3.69 -20.15 -11.68
C PRO A 51 4.99 -19.38 -11.59
N GLU A 52 5.79 -19.46 -12.65
CA GLU A 52 7.03 -18.69 -12.79
C GLU A 52 6.79 -17.17 -12.75
N PRO A 53 7.67 -16.40 -12.08
CA PRO A 53 7.72 -14.94 -12.20
C PRO A 53 7.75 -14.48 -13.65
N ARG A 54 6.90 -13.51 -13.98
CA ARG A 54 6.83 -12.90 -15.33
C ARG A 54 7.50 -11.54 -15.40
N HIS A 55 7.45 -10.78 -14.31
CA HIS A 55 8.00 -9.44 -14.19
C HIS A 55 9.09 -9.40 -13.14
N VAL A 56 10.20 -8.70 -13.42
CA VAL A 56 11.19 -8.39 -12.39
C VAL A 56 10.54 -7.52 -11.33
N PHE A 57 10.92 -7.70 -10.07
CA PHE A 57 10.42 -6.89 -8.97
C PHE A 57 11.49 -6.69 -7.90
N SER A 58 11.30 -5.70 -7.02
CA SER A 58 12.34 -5.33 -6.05
C SER A 58 12.69 -6.51 -5.12
N PRO A 59 13.99 -6.89 -5.00
CA PRO A 59 14.42 -7.91 -4.03
C PRO A 59 14.12 -7.52 -2.58
N LYS A 60 13.98 -6.21 -2.31
CA LYS A 60 13.60 -5.68 -1.00
C LYS A 60 12.12 -5.92 -0.66
N ALA A 61 11.31 -6.41 -1.60
CA ALA A 61 9.89 -6.68 -1.40
C ALA A 61 9.60 -8.00 -0.63
N GLY A 62 10.63 -8.55 0.03
CA GLY A 62 10.56 -9.66 0.96
C GLY A 62 10.84 -11.02 0.34
N GLY A 63 11.46 -11.92 1.12
CA GLY A 63 11.80 -13.26 0.66
C GLY A 63 10.57 -14.13 0.35
N LEU A 64 10.74 -15.04 -0.61
CA LEU A 64 9.72 -16.02 -1.02
C LEU A 64 9.89 -17.39 -0.36
N SER A 65 10.87 -17.54 0.55
CA SER A 65 11.08 -18.75 1.30
C SER A 65 10.26 -18.80 2.58
N ILE A 66 9.82 -19.99 2.97
CA ILE A 66 9.17 -20.28 4.25
C ILE A 66 10.19 -21.00 5.13
N ILE A 67 10.29 -20.65 6.41
CA ILE A 67 11.11 -21.38 7.39
C ILE A 67 10.17 -22.15 8.32
N VAL A 68 10.32 -23.46 8.40
CA VAL A 68 9.55 -24.35 9.30
C VAL A 68 10.52 -25.27 10.01
N ASP A 69 10.57 -25.21 11.34
CA ASP A 69 11.49 -26.02 12.17
C ASP A 69 12.93 -26.00 11.62
N ASP A 70 13.44 -24.79 11.38
CA ASP A 70 14.76 -24.46 10.79
C ASP A 70 15.02 -24.96 9.36
N LYS A 71 14.01 -25.55 8.71
CA LYS A 71 14.08 -25.95 7.30
C LYS A 71 13.51 -24.87 6.40
N LYS A 72 14.29 -24.49 5.38
CA LYS A 72 13.90 -23.53 4.35
C LYS A 72 13.16 -24.25 3.22
N ILE A 73 11.93 -23.82 2.95
CA ILE A 73 11.07 -24.32 1.86
C ILE A 73 10.99 -23.23 0.78
N LEU A 74 11.17 -23.63 -0.47
CA LEU A 74 11.08 -22.77 -1.66
C LEU A 74 9.91 -23.22 -2.54
N SER A 75 9.33 -22.29 -3.29
CA SER A 75 8.22 -22.56 -4.21
C SER A 75 8.62 -23.35 -5.47
N GLY A 76 9.92 -23.62 -5.67
CA GLY A 76 10.41 -24.41 -6.83
C GLY A 76 10.47 -23.66 -8.16
N CYS A 77 10.27 -22.33 -8.18
CA CYS A 77 10.41 -21.51 -9.39
C CYS A 77 11.87 -21.40 -9.85
N LEU A 78 12.09 -21.46 -11.15
CA LEU A 78 13.40 -21.32 -11.81
C LEU A 78 13.88 -19.86 -11.78
N PHE A 79 12.98 -18.91 -12.06
CA PHE A 79 13.31 -17.50 -12.03
C PHE A 79 13.36 -16.98 -10.59
N THR A 80 14.58 -16.72 -10.10
CA THR A 80 14.83 -16.27 -8.73
C THR A 80 15.33 -14.83 -8.65
N ASP A 81 16.19 -14.42 -9.59
CA ASP A 81 16.80 -13.08 -9.63
C ASP A 81 16.40 -12.23 -10.84
N SER A 82 15.71 -12.82 -11.82
CA SER A 82 15.29 -12.16 -13.06
C SER A 82 13.91 -12.63 -13.51
N ALA A 83 13.33 -11.98 -14.51
CA ALA A 83 12.13 -12.43 -15.18
C ALA A 83 12.05 -11.79 -16.58
N PRO A 84 11.22 -12.33 -17.51
CA PRO A 84 11.20 -11.88 -18.90
C PRO A 84 10.73 -10.43 -19.11
N LEU A 85 9.93 -9.87 -18.22
CA LEU A 85 9.32 -8.54 -18.38
C LEU A 85 9.82 -7.56 -17.31
N ARG A 86 9.85 -6.27 -17.65
CA ARG A 86 10.15 -5.20 -16.69
C ARG A 86 9.08 -5.09 -15.59
N THR A 87 9.41 -4.49 -14.45
CA THR A 87 8.43 -4.17 -13.40
C THR A 87 7.33 -3.23 -13.92
N ILE A 88 6.11 -3.39 -13.39
CA ILE A 88 5.02 -2.42 -13.57
C ILE A 88 5.12 -1.40 -12.43
N THR A 89 4.95 -0.12 -12.77
CA THR A 89 5.11 1.01 -11.85
C THR A 89 3.78 1.70 -11.52
N VAL A 90 3.78 2.58 -10.53
CA VAL A 90 2.64 3.44 -10.22
C VAL A 90 2.23 4.25 -11.46
N TYR A 91 3.21 4.79 -12.21
CA TYR A 91 2.97 5.50 -13.47
C TYR A 91 2.24 4.61 -14.47
N ASP A 92 2.75 3.40 -14.71
CA ASP A 92 2.11 2.45 -15.61
C ASP A 92 0.64 2.19 -15.23
N SER A 93 0.29 2.28 -13.96
CA SER A 93 -1.04 1.88 -13.48
C SER A 93 -2.11 2.96 -13.47
N MET A 94 -1.73 4.24 -13.31
CA MET A 94 -2.71 5.29 -13.03
C MET A 94 -2.35 6.68 -13.58
N SER A 95 -1.30 6.83 -14.38
CA SER A 95 -0.95 8.13 -15.00
C SER A 95 -1.99 8.66 -15.99
N ASP A 96 -2.94 7.81 -16.40
CA ASP A 96 -4.02 8.12 -17.35
C ASP A 96 -5.33 8.58 -16.68
N LEU A 97 -5.40 8.53 -15.35
CA LEU A 97 -6.61 8.89 -14.62
C LEU A 97 -6.74 10.41 -14.52
N PRO A 98 -7.96 10.97 -14.65
CA PRO A 98 -8.19 12.41 -14.51
C PRO A 98 -7.91 12.87 -13.08
N GLU A 99 -7.64 14.16 -12.89
CA GLU A 99 -7.45 14.70 -11.54
C GLU A 99 -8.78 14.74 -10.78
N ILE A 100 -8.72 14.43 -9.48
CA ILE A 100 -9.84 14.50 -8.55
C ILE A 100 -9.37 15.13 -7.23
N GLU A 101 -10.31 15.66 -6.46
CA GLU A 101 -10.05 16.31 -5.17
C GLU A 101 -10.28 15.37 -3.98
N ASN A 102 -9.84 15.80 -2.80
CA ASN A 102 -10.13 15.10 -1.54
C ASN A 102 -11.65 15.07 -1.30
N GLY A 103 -12.21 13.87 -1.14
CA GLY A 103 -13.65 13.69 -0.92
C GLY A 103 -14.49 13.56 -2.18
N ASP A 104 -13.86 13.51 -3.37
CA ASP A 104 -14.59 13.26 -4.61
C ASP A 104 -15.30 11.91 -4.58
N HIS A 105 -16.60 11.95 -4.92
CA HIS A 105 -17.54 10.84 -4.79
C HIS A 105 -18.39 10.62 -6.06
N LYS A 106 -17.99 11.22 -7.19
CA LYS A 106 -18.63 10.99 -8.49
C LYS A 106 -18.36 9.56 -8.96
N GLU A 107 -19.39 8.71 -8.93
CA GLU A 107 -19.23 7.26 -9.19
C GLU A 107 -18.80 6.94 -10.63
N GLU A 108 -19.26 7.72 -11.61
CA GLU A 108 -18.90 7.56 -13.02
C GLU A 108 -18.45 8.89 -13.63
N MET A 109 -17.37 8.86 -14.40
CA MET A 109 -16.84 10.03 -15.11
C MET A 109 -16.18 9.64 -16.44
N ALA A 110 -15.89 10.62 -17.30
CA ALA A 110 -15.07 10.38 -18.48
C ALA A 110 -13.60 10.16 -18.09
N TYR A 111 -12.88 9.32 -18.82
CA TYR A 111 -11.42 9.15 -18.63
C TYR A 111 -10.62 10.42 -18.93
N GLY A 112 -11.15 11.31 -19.78
CA GLY A 112 -10.52 12.57 -20.17
C GLY A 112 -9.31 12.44 -21.11
N THR A 113 -8.62 11.30 -21.10
CA THR A 113 -7.46 11.01 -21.96
C THR A 113 -7.51 9.58 -22.47
N GLU A 114 -6.73 9.27 -23.51
CA GLU A 114 -6.47 7.90 -23.98
C GLU A 114 -5.53 7.12 -23.05
N ALA A 115 -5.53 5.78 -23.16
CA ALA A 115 -4.60 4.95 -22.40
C ALA A 115 -3.14 5.17 -22.86
N ILE A 116 -2.26 5.52 -21.93
CA ILE A 116 -0.87 5.87 -22.22
C ILE A 116 0.01 4.61 -22.28
N THR A 117 -0.08 3.76 -21.25
CA THR A 117 0.80 2.60 -21.07
C THR A 117 0.15 1.29 -21.51
N HIS A 118 0.97 0.25 -21.72
CA HIS A 118 0.48 -1.09 -22.01
C HIS A 118 -0.46 -1.62 -20.91
N PHE A 119 -0.12 -1.37 -19.64
CA PHE A 119 -0.95 -1.80 -18.51
C PHE A 119 -2.33 -1.13 -18.55
N GLN A 120 -2.39 0.18 -18.82
CA GLN A 120 -3.65 0.93 -18.93
C GLN A 120 -4.51 0.39 -20.07
N LYS A 121 -3.91 0.11 -21.23
CA LYS A 121 -4.61 -0.50 -22.39
C LYS A 121 -5.20 -1.87 -22.09
N LEU A 122 -4.59 -2.64 -21.17
CA LEU A 122 -5.12 -3.92 -20.72
C LEU A 122 -6.24 -3.77 -19.69
N MET A 123 -6.14 -2.76 -18.81
CA MET A 123 -7.12 -2.56 -17.73
C MET A 123 -8.38 -1.87 -18.22
N ARG A 124 -8.27 -0.86 -19.09
CA ARG A 124 -9.41 -0.08 -19.56
C ARG A 124 -10.44 -0.93 -20.29
N ASP A 125 -11.70 -0.56 -20.12
CA ASP A 125 -12.80 -1.11 -20.92
C ASP A 125 -12.68 -0.61 -22.36
N LYS A 126 -12.77 -1.54 -23.32
CA LYS A 126 -12.63 -1.27 -24.76
C LYS A 126 -13.97 -0.99 -25.44
N THR A 127 -15.06 -1.03 -24.67
CA THR A 127 -16.39 -0.69 -25.17
C THR A 127 -16.43 0.80 -25.54
N GLU A 128 -16.98 1.12 -26.70
CA GLU A 128 -17.16 2.51 -27.12
C GLU A 128 -18.00 3.29 -26.08
N GLY A 129 -17.55 4.49 -25.73
CA GLY A 129 -18.20 5.31 -24.70
C GLY A 129 -18.02 4.81 -23.26
N ALA A 130 -17.08 3.89 -23.00
CA ALA A 130 -16.84 3.40 -21.65
C ALA A 130 -16.48 4.50 -20.65
N LEU A 131 -17.18 4.50 -19.51
CA LEU A 131 -16.96 5.43 -18.41
C LEU A 131 -15.96 4.88 -17.38
N LEU A 132 -15.22 5.79 -16.76
CA LEU A 132 -14.37 5.53 -15.61
C LEU A 132 -15.25 5.43 -14.37
N ARG A 133 -15.24 4.27 -13.71
CA ARG A 133 -16.01 4.02 -12.48
C ARG A 133 -15.13 4.08 -11.24
N ASP A 134 -15.71 4.47 -10.11
CA ASP A 134 -15.09 4.39 -8.79
C ASP A 134 -13.77 5.16 -8.66
N HIS A 135 -13.55 6.19 -9.48
CA HIS A 135 -12.45 7.12 -9.28
C HIS A 135 -12.83 8.16 -8.21
N ILE A 136 -13.08 7.63 -7.02
CA ILE A 136 -13.57 8.32 -5.82
C ILE A 136 -12.58 8.11 -4.68
N CYS A 137 -12.38 9.11 -3.83
CA CYS A 137 -11.45 9.01 -2.71
C CYS A 137 -12.09 9.52 -1.41
N LYS A 138 -11.54 9.09 -0.27
CA LYS A 138 -12.10 9.45 1.04
C LYS A 138 -12.03 10.95 1.27
N ASP A 139 -13.06 11.47 1.90
CA ASP A 139 -13.05 12.82 2.44
C ASP A 139 -12.26 12.84 3.76
N MET A 140 -11.05 13.40 3.72
CA MET A 140 -10.22 13.56 4.89
C MET A 140 -10.51 14.90 5.57
N SER A 141 -10.56 14.90 6.91
CA SER A 141 -10.76 16.13 7.70
C SER A 141 -9.83 17.28 7.27
N TYR A 142 -10.27 18.53 7.45
CA TYR A 142 -9.52 19.72 7.03
C TYR A 142 -8.07 19.75 7.52
N LEU A 143 -7.79 19.31 8.76
CA LEU A 143 -6.43 19.21 9.28
C LEU A 143 -5.58 18.19 8.52
N VAL A 144 -6.16 17.04 8.16
CA VAL A 144 -5.47 16.00 7.37
C VAL A 144 -5.27 16.47 5.93
N ALA A 145 -6.27 17.10 5.31
CA ALA A 145 -6.13 17.73 4.00
C ALA A 145 -5.00 18.78 3.97
N ALA A 146 -4.95 19.65 4.99
CA ALA A 146 -3.87 20.61 5.16
C ALA A 146 -2.50 19.93 5.28
N ARG A 147 -2.39 18.83 6.05
CA ARG A 147 -1.15 18.03 6.12
C ARG A 147 -0.75 17.49 4.75
N MET A 148 -1.68 16.85 4.03
CA MET A 148 -1.41 16.30 2.70
C MET A 148 -0.87 17.38 1.76
N ALA A 149 -1.47 18.57 1.77
CA ALA A 149 -1.04 19.70 0.95
C ALA A 149 0.40 20.19 1.26
N HIS A 150 0.86 20.01 2.50
CA HIS A 150 2.18 20.43 2.95
C HIS A 150 3.24 19.31 2.90
N VAL A 151 2.87 18.08 2.49
CA VAL A 151 3.86 17.05 2.18
C VAL A 151 4.45 17.35 0.80
N PRO A 152 5.77 17.59 0.68
CA PRO A 152 6.42 17.87 -0.59
C PRO A 152 6.18 16.78 -1.64
N LYS A 153 6.23 17.16 -2.91
CA LYS A 153 6.10 16.24 -4.06
C LYS A 153 7.44 15.58 -4.43
N THR A 154 8.47 15.72 -3.59
CA THR A 154 9.80 15.17 -3.82
C THR A 154 9.86 13.68 -3.46
N LYS A 155 10.87 12.98 -3.99
CA LYS A 155 11.04 11.55 -3.74
C LYS A 155 11.21 11.29 -2.24
N ASN A 156 10.49 10.28 -1.74
CA ASN A 156 10.51 9.81 -0.35
C ASN A 156 9.90 10.75 0.70
N ALA A 157 9.41 11.94 0.32
CA ALA A 157 8.78 12.87 1.23
C ALA A 157 7.63 12.23 2.03
N ASP A 158 7.55 12.57 3.31
CA ASP A 158 6.55 12.06 4.25
C ASP A 158 6.29 13.06 5.40
N TRP A 159 5.70 12.61 6.50
CA TRP A 159 5.33 13.48 7.63
C TRP A 159 6.50 14.29 8.20
N ARG A 160 7.74 13.81 8.06
CA ARG A 160 8.95 14.45 8.57
C ARG A 160 9.27 15.75 7.85
N ASP A 161 8.73 15.91 6.65
CA ASP A 161 8.92 17.08 5.79
C ASP A 161 7.81 18.13 5.97
N ILE A 162 6.82 17.85 6.81
CA ILE A 162 5.75 18.80 7.11
C ILE A 162 6.33 19.99 7.91
N PRO A 163 6.12 21.25 7.46
CA PRO A 163 6.63 22.42 8.14
C PRO A 163 5.90 22.67 9.47
N ASN A 164 6.64 23.16 10.47
CA ASN A 164 6.06 23.54 11.76
C ASN A 164 5.50 24.97 11.75
N ILE A 165 4.39 25.17 11.04
CA ILE A 165 3.74 26.48 10.84
C ILE A 165 2.26 26.45 11.25
N VAL A 166 1.67 27.63 11.44
CA VAL A 166 0.22 27.81 11.58
C VAL A 166 -0.36 27.94 10.18
N VAL A 167 -1.42 27.18 9.90
CA VAL A 167 -2.17 27.24 8.64
C VAL A 167 -3.66 27.41 8.91
N LYS A 168 -4.33 28.21 8.09
CA LYS A 168 -5.80 28.31 8.03
C LYS A 168 -6.35 27.04 7.39
N LEU A 169 -7.32 26.42 8.03
CA LEU A 169 -7.97 25.18 7.61
C LEU A 169 -9.22 25.50 6.75
N GLY A 170 -9.75 24.47 6.08
CA GLY A 170 -10.90 24.62 5.17
C GLY A 170 -12.20 25.05 5.86
N ASP A 171 -12.36 24.77 7.16
CA ASP A 171 -13.46 25.25 8.01
C ASP A 171 -13.25 26.68 8.54
N GLY A 172 -12.17 27.35 8.13
CA GLY A 172 -11.80 28.69 8.61
C GLY A 172 -11.08 28.72 9.96
N THR A 173 -10.95 27.57 10.65
CA THR A 173 -10.15 27.48 11.88
C THR A 173 -8.65 27.51 11.58
N TYR A 174 -7.81 27.61 12.60
CA TYR A 174 -6.34 27.58 12.46
C TYR A 174 -5.74 26.39 13.18
N SER A 175 -4.75 25.77 12.55
CA SER A 175 -3.86 24.82 13.23
C SER A 175 -2.89 25.54 14.16
N LYS A 176 -2.25 24.79 15.05
CA LYS A 176 -1.24 25.27 15.99
C LYS A 176 0.15 24.81 15.55
N LYS A 177 1.19 25.57 15.94
CA LYS A 177 2.56 25.06 15.90
C LYS A 177 2.72 23.94 16.93
N LEU A 178 3.46 22.90 16.57
CA LEU A 178 3.93 21.90 17.50
C LEU A 178 5.05 22.50 18.36
N ILE A 179 4.91 22.40 19.68
CA ILE A 179 5.86 22.92 20.65
C ILE A 179 6.74 21.77 21.15
N TYR A 180 8.05 21.95 21.06
CA TYR A 180 9.04 21.00 21.58
C TYR A 180 9.51 21.46 22.96
N THR A 181 8.92 20.87 24.01
CA THR A 181 9.09 21.31 25.40
C THR A 181 10.18 20.58 26.17
N HIS A 182 10.67 19.44 25.66
CA HIS A 182 11.55 18.54 26.41
C HIS A 182 12.85 18.22 25.67
N PRO A 183 13.99 18.04 26.37
CA PRO A 183 15.19 17.50 25.76
C PRO A 183 14.96 16.05 25.31
N ASP A 184 15.42 15.71 24.10
CA ASP A 184 15.42 14.33 23.61
C ASP A 184 16.84 13.76 23.82
N GLN A 185 16.96 12.79 24.73
CA GLN A 185 18.26 12.19 25.05
C GLN A 185 18.92 11.50 23.85
N LYS A 186 18.12 10.95 22.93
CA LYS A 186 18.63 10.20 21.77
C LYS A 186 18.96 11.13 20.60
N ASN A 187 18.13 12.14 20.37
CA ASN A 187 18.23 12.99 19.19
C ASN A 187 18.88 14.35 19.45
N GLY A 188 19.22 14.67 20.71
CA GLY A 188 19.84 15.93 21.10
C GLY A 188 18.98 17.16 20.78
N LYS A 189 19.65 18.26 20.43
CA LYS A 189 19.03 19.53 20.02
C LYS A 189 19.12 19.73 18.51
N SER A 190 18.32 20.63 17.96
CA SER A 190 18.52 21.12 16.59
C SER A 190 19.81 21.93 16.46
N SER A 191 20.21 22.24 15.23
CA SER A 191 21.30 23.18 14.94
C SER A 191 21.08 24.58 15.52
N THR A 192 19.81 24.97 15.71
CA THR A 192 19.42 26.24 16.35
C THR A 192 19.35 26.16 17.88
N GLY A 193 19.73 25.04 18.48
CA GLY A 193 19.67 24.82 19.93
C GLY A 193 18.27 24.50 20.47
N ALA A 194 17.26 24.36 19.61
CA ALA A 194 15.90 24.03 20.00
C ALA A 194 15.78 22.57 20.46
N TYR A 195 14.87 22.32 21.39
CA TYR A 195 14.53 20.98 21.83
C TYR A 195 13.85 20.16 20.72
N ARG A 196 13.91 18.83 20.85
CA ARG A 196 13.31 17.85 19.92
C ARG A 196 12.28 16.93 20.57
N GLY A 197 12.20 16.90 21.91
CA GLY A 197 11.22 16.11 22.64
C GLY A 197 9.89 16.86 22.77
N VAL A 198 8.79 16.13 22.55
CA VAL A 198 7.41 16.64 22.69
C VAL A 198 6.69 16.09 23.93
N CYS A 199 7.38 15.25 24.71
CA CYS A 199 6.90 14.60 25.92
C CYS A 199 8.09 14.31 26.84
N SER A 200 7.86 14.36 28.14
CA SER A 200 8.82 14.02 29.20
C SER A 200 9.49 12.65 29.02
N CYS A 201 8.85 11.70 28.34
CA CYS A 201 9.45 10.39 28.03
C CYS A 201 10.61 10.44 27.04
N ALA A 202 10.77 11.52 26.27
CA ALA A 202 11.95 11.75 25.44
C ALA A 202 13.22 11.95 26.29
N SER A 203 13.05 12.35 27.56
CA SER A 203 14.11 12.52 28.55
C SER A 203 14.23 11.34 29.53
N GLY A 204 13.62 10.19 29.20
CA GLY A 204 13.65 8.98 30.05
C GLY A 204 12.66 8.96 31.22
N ARG A 205 11.77 9.96 31.33
CA ARG A 205 10.73 10.00 32.40
C ARG A 205 9.44 9.30 31.95
N LYS A 206 8.48 9.11 32.88
CA LYS A 206 7.12 8.66 32.52
C LYS A 206 6.40 9.75 31.74
N CYS A 207 5.51 9.36 30.82
CA CYS A 207 4.72 10.29 30.02
C CYS A 207 3.80 11.15 30.92
N ASP A 208 3.76 12.44 30.65
CA ASP A 208 2.78 13.37 31.23
C ASP A 208 1.59 13.54 30.27
N PRO A 209 0.34 13.25 30.69
CA PRO A 209 -0.84 13.49 29.88
C PRO A 209 -0.99 14.93 29.38
N MET A 210 -0.47 15.92 30.12
CA MET A 210 -0.53 17.35 29.75
C MET A 210 0.40 17.70 28.59
N ASP A 211 1.40 16.87 28.28
CA ASP A 211 2.31 17.10 27.15
C ASP A 211 1.63 16.92 25.79
N ARG A 212 0.44 16.28 25.75
CA ARG A 212 -0.26 15.96 24.51
C ARG A 212 -0.81 17.22 23.83
N GLN A 213 -0.37 17.44 22.60
CA GLN A 213 -0.83 18.56 21.78
C GLN A 213 -1.79 18.10 20.68
N PHE A 214 -2.77 18.96 20.39
CA PHE A 214 -3.83 18.72 19.41
C PHE A 214 -3.90 19.84 18.38
N ASN A 215 -4.51 19.53 17.24
CA ASN A 215 -4.68 20.46 16.12
C ASN A 215 -3.36 21.06 15.59
N THR A 216 -2.25 20.30 15.67
CA THR A 216 -0.96 20.70 15.12
C THR A 216 -0.77 20.14 13.72
N LEU A 217 -0.12 20.92 12.83
CA LEU A 217 0.14 20.46 11.46
C LEU A 217 1.05 19.23 11.46
N ILE A 218 2.18 19.27 12.16
CA ILE A 218 2.96 18.05 12.48
C ILE A 218 2.18 17.26 13.56
N PRO A 219 1.76 16.01 13.31
CA PRO A 219 1.03 15.24 14.31
C PRO A 219 1.92 14.92 15.52
N TRP A 220 1.56 15.43 16.70
CA TRP A 220 2.33 15.28 17.96
C TRP A 220 2.73 13.82 18.27
N CYS A 221 1.85 12.86 17.94
CA CYS A 221 2.10 11.45 18.22
C CYS A 221 3.31 10.87 17.46
N LEU A 222 3.69 11.46 16.33
CA LEU A 222 4.79 10.96 15.49
C LEU A 222 6.16 11.26 16.12
N PRO A 223 6.51 12.50 16.49
CA PRO A 223 7.71 12.74 17.30
C PRO A 223 7.68 12.04 18.66
N HIS A 224 6.51 11.94 19.31
CA HIS A 224 6.38 11.31 20.63
C HIS A 224 6.86 9.86 20.65
N THR A 225 6.55 9.08 19.61
CA THR A 225 6.85 7.64 19.56
C THR A 225 7.85 7.26 18.46
N GLY A 226 8.31 8.22 17.64
CA GLY A 226 9.13 7.98 16.46
C GLY A 226 10.40 7.18 16.74
N ASN A 227 11.08 7.43 17.86
CA ASN A 227 12.30 6.72 18.24
C ASN A 227 12.13 5.20 18.40
N ARG A 228 10.91 4.73 18.65
CA ARG A 228 10.56 3.30 18.82
C ARG A 228 10.06 2.64 17.53
N HIS A 229 9.79 3.43 16.50
CA HIS A 229 9.12 2.96 15.27
C HIS A 229 9.85 3.42 14.00
N ASN A 230 11.18 3.47 14.03
CA ASN A 230 12.00 3.91 12.90
C ASN A 230 11.54 5.27 12.32
N HIS A 231 11.27 6.22 13.22
CA HIS A 231 10.77 7.56 12.92
C HIS A 231 9.48 7.58 12.08
N TRP A 232 8.67 6.51 12.16
CA TRP A 232 7.44 6.36 11.40
C TRP A 232 7.62 6.65 9.89
N ALA A 233 8.77 6.25 9.35
CA ALA A 233 9.13 6.53 7.97
C ALA A 233 8.02 6.04 7.01
N GLY A 234 7.56 6.93 6.15
CA GLY A 234 6.50 6.68 5.19
C GLY A 234 5.09 7.12 5.60
N LEU A 235 4.80 7.43 6.88
CA LEU A 235 3.48 8.00 7.25
C LEU A 235 3.27 9.36 6.59
N TYR A 236 2.07 9.63 6.07
CA TYR A 236 1.78 10.74 5.15
C TYR A 236 2.64 10.74 3.88
N GLY A 237 3.30 9.64 3.56
CA GLY A 237 4.17 9.58 2.39
C GLY A 237 3.38 9.53 1.08
N ARG A 238 3.95 10.16 0.06
CA ARG A 238 3.44 10.05 -1.32
C ARG A 238 3.95 8.79 -2.00
N LEU A 239 3.08 8.18 -2.79
CA LEU A 239 3.50 7.24 -3.82
C LEU A 239 4.45 7.93 -4.80
N GLN A 240 5.28 7.14 -5.47
CA GLN A 240 6.27 7.65 -6.42
C GLN A 240 6.00 7.00 -7.78
N TRP A 241 5.97 7.81 -8.84
CA TRP A 241 5.61 7.36 -10.18
C TRP A 241 6.43 6.17 -10.67
N GLY A 242 7.75 6.18 -10.43
CA GLY A 242 8.66 5.10 -10.84
C GLY A 242 8.77 3.93 -9.86
N GLU A 243 7.99 3.91 -8.78
CA GLU A 243 8.02 2.84 -7.77
C GLU A 243 6.72 2.03 -7.81
N PHE A 244 6.39 1.33 -6.72
CA PHE A 244 5.20 0.50 -6.56
C PHE A 244 4.40 0.90 -5.30
N PHE A 245 3.13 0.49 -5.27
CA PHE A 245 2.28 0.57 -4.09
C PHE A 245 2.83 -0.35 -2.99
N SER A 246 2.78 0.15 -1.75
CA SER A 246 2.73 -0.75 -0.60
C SER A 246 1.51 -1.68 -0.71
N THR A 247 1.44 -2.75 0.08
CA THR A 247 0.31 -3.69 0.02
C THR A 247 -1.02 -2.93 0.03
N THR A 248 -1.87 -3.06 -0.98
CA THR A 248 -3.15 -2.30 -1.03
C THR A 248 -4.00 -2.59 0.21
N VAL A 249 -4.35 -1.54 0.96
CA VAL A 249 -5.16 -1.61 2.19
C VAL A 249 -6.66 -1.68 1.89
N THR A 250 -7.39 -2.19 2.88
CA THR A 250 -8.86 -2.12 2.97
C THR A 250 -9.40 -0.75 3.37
N ASN A 251 -8.55 0.14 3.90
CA ASN A 251 -8.88 1.52 4.23
C ASN A 251 -7.59 2.38 4.15
N PRO A 252 -7.42 3.25 3.13
CA PRO A 252 -6.26 4.13 3.03
C PRO A 252 -6.30 5.23 4.11
N GLU A 253 -5.30 5.20 4.99
CA GLU A 253 -5.12 6.14 6.09
C GLU A 253 -3.66 6.64 6.11
N PRO A 254 -3.40 7.97 6.06
CA PRO A 254 -2.03 8.50 6.05
C PRO A 254 -1.19 8.12 7.28
N MET A 255 -1.84 7.90 8.43
CA MET A 255 -1.18 7.41 9.67
C MET A 255 -1.36 5.90 9.89
N GLY A 256 -1.93 5.18 8.93
CA GLY A 256 -2.07 3.72 8.99
C GLY A 256 -0.73 3.01 8.82
N LYS A 257 -0.69 1.70 9.11
CA LYS A 257 0.55 0.89 9.10
C LYS A 257 1.36 0.93 7.79
N GLN A 258 0.73 1.29 6.67
CA GLN A 258 1.37 1.35 5.36
C GLN A 258 2.00 2.71 5.06
N GLY A 259 1.46 3.78 5.66
CA GLY A 259 1.92 5.16 5.55
C GLY A 259 1.79 5.81 4.18
N ARG A 260 2.31 5.18 3.13
CA ARG A 260 2.42 5.72 1.77
C ARG A 260 1.15 5.48 0.98
N VAL A 261 0.14 6.31 1.22
CA VAL A 261 -1.17 6.24 0.56
C VAL A 261 -1.58 7.54 -0.13
N LEU A 262 -0.72 8.55 -0.13
CA LEU A 262 -1.01 9.81 -0.82
C LEU A 262 -0.71 9.68 -2.32
N HIS A 263 -1.53 10.31 -3.14
CA HIS A 263 -1.29 10.40 -4.57
C HIS A 263 0.07 11.10 -4.84
N PRO A 264 0.83 10.72 -5.90
CA PRO A 264 2.15 11.28 -6.16
C PRO A 264 2.20 12.81 -6.28
N VAL A 265 1.12 13.42 -6.81
CA VAL A 265 1.06 14.87 -7.10
C VAL A 265 -0.12 15.57 -6.39
N GLN A 266 -1.33 15.06 -6.59
CA GLN A 266 -2.57 15.56 -5.99
C GLN A 266 -2.61 15.47 -4.44
N ASN A 267 -3.33 16.38 -3.79
CA ASN A 267 -3.39 16.52 -2.32
C ASN A 267 -4.49 15.67 -1.69
N ARG A 268 -4.49 14.37 -1.99
CA ARG A 268 -5.50 13.41 -1.54
C ARG A 268 -4.88 12.03 -1.31
N VAL A 269 -5.64 11.17 -0.65
CA VAL A 269 -5.36 9.73 -0.63
C VAL A 269 -5.69 9.10 -1.99
N VAL A 270 -5.13 7.92 -2.24
CA VAL A 270 -5.49 7.13 -3.41
C VAL A 270 -6.97 6.75 -3.42
N SER A 271 -7.57 6.83 -4.59
CA SER A 271 -8.96 6.48 -4.87
C SER A 271 -9.20 4.97 -4.85
N VAL A 272 -10.47 4.57 -4.86
CA VAL A 272 -10.88 3.17 -5.02
C VAL A 272 -10.34 2.61 -6.34
N ARG A 273 -10.49 3.34 -7.45
CA ARG A 273 -9.99 2.92 -8.77
C ARG A 273 -8.47 2.76 -8.84
N GLU A 274 -7.70 3.68 -8.24
CA GLU A 274 -6.24 3.55 -8.17
C GLU A 274 -5.83 2.31 -7.35
N CYS A 275 -6.52 2.05 -6.24
CA CYS A 275 -6.35 0.81 -5.47
C CYS A 275 -6.70 -0.42 -6.33
N ALA A 276 -7.77 -0.38 -7.12
CA ALA A 276 -8.19 -1.48 -7.97
C ALA A 276 -7.16 -1.75 -9.09
N ARG A 277 -6.64 -0.71 -9.74
CA ARG A 277 -5.54 -0.79 -10.71
C ARG A 277 -4.27 -1.36 -10.07
N SER A 278 -3.94 -0.99 -8.82
CA SER A 278 -2.78 -1.57 -8.11
C SER A 278 -2.90 -3.08 -7.85
N GLN A 279 -4.12 -3.61 -7.82
CA GLN A 279 -4.40 -5.05 -7.70
C GLN A 279 -4.55 -5.72 -9.07
N GLY A 280 -4.55 -4.97 -10.19
CA GLY A 280 -4.74 -5.50 -11.53
C GLY A 280 -6.19 -5.87 -11.87
N PHE A 281 -7.17 -5.21 -11.25
CA PHE A 281 -8.56 -5.33 -11.67
C PHE A 281 -8.79 -4.58 -12.99
N PRO A 282 -9.47 -5.20 -13.98
CA PRO A 282 -9.97 -4.47 -15.14
C PRO A 282 -10.93 -3.36 -14.72
N ASP A 283 -10.98 -2.26 -15.48
CA ASP A 283 -11.80 -1.10 -15.14
C ASP A 283 -13.29 -1.38 -15.19
N LYS A 284 -13.69 -2.33 -16.03
CA LYS A 284 -15.06 -2.82 -16.11
C LYS A 284 -15.52 -3.64 -14.89
N PHE A 285 -14.61 -4.04 -14.00
CA PHE A 285 -14.96 -4.76 -12.79
C PHE A 285 -15.77 -3.86 -11.86
N LYS A 286 -16.92 -4.36 -11.37
CA LYS A 286 -17.86 -3.61 -10.54
C LYS A 286 -17.62 -3.89 -9.07
N PHE A 287 -17.50 -2.84 -8.27
CA PHE A 287 -17.50 -2.90 -6.82
C PHE A 287 -18.81 -2.35 -6.28
N TYR A 288 -19.25 -2.83 -5.11
CA TYR A 288 -20.56 -2.49 -4.56
C TYR A 288 -20.45 -1.86 -3.16
N GLY A 289 -21.47 -1.13 -2.71
CA GLY A 289 -21.51 -0.52 -1.38
C GLY A 289 -20.84 0.86 -1.30
N HIS A 290 -20.60 1.35 -0.09
CA HIS A 290 -19.99 2.67 0.11
C HIS A 290 -18.49 2.65 -0.15
N ILE A 291 -17.87 3.83 -0.18
CA ILE A 291 -16.43 3.97 -0.48
C ILE A 291 -15.52 3.07 0.36
N LEU A 292 -15.81 2.92 1.65
CA LEU A 292 -15.05 2.03 2.55
C LEU A 292 -15.26 0.54 2.23
N ASP A 293 -16.46 0.16 1.79
CA ASP A 293 -16.75 -1.21 1.37
C ASP A 293 -16.02 -1.55 0.08
N LYS A 294 -16.00 -0.61 -0.87
CA LYS A 294 -15.27 -0.75 -2.14
C LYS A 294 -13.76 -0.86 -1.89
N HIS A 295 -13.18 0.00 -1.04
CA HIS A 295 -11.78 -0.16 -0.61
C HIS A 295 -11.51 -1.51 0.07
N ARG A 296 -12.44 -1.98 0.92
CA ARG A 296 -12.32 -3.28 1.60
C ARG A 296 -12.34 -4.45 0.63
N GLN A 297 -13.24 -4.44 -0.35
CA GLN A 297 -13.31 -5.45 -1.41
C GLN A 297 -11.99 -5.52 -2.18
N VAL A 298 -11.50 -4.36 -2.65
CA VAL A 298 -10.23 -4.26 -3.36
C VAL A 298 -9.05 -4.73 -2.50
N GLY A 299 -8.97 -4.28 -1.25
CA GLY A 299 -7.86 -4.58 -0.34
C GLY A 299 -7.80 -6.05 0.09
N ASN A 300 -8.96 -6.71 0.22
CA ASN A 300 -9.04 -8.14 0.61
C ASN A 300 -8.77 -9.09 -0.55
N ALA A 301 -9.04 -8.67 -1.78
CA ALA A 301 -8.94 -9.53 -2.95
C ALA A 301 -7.52 -10.10 -3.19
N VAL A 302 -7.49 -11.24 -3.88
CA VAL A 302 -6.29 -11.73 -4.56
C VAL A 302 -6.15 -10.95 -5.88
N PRO A 303 -4.96 -10.42 -6.20
CA PRO A 303 -4.73 -9.76 -7.49
C PRO A 303 -5.12 -10.68 -8.65
N PRO A 304 -6.04 -10.30 -9.57
CA PRO A 304 -6.44 -11.15 -10.67
C PRO A 304 -5.27 -11.67 -11.54
N PRO A 305 -4.19 -10.89 -11.81
CA PRO A 305 -3.04 -11.41 -12.54
C PRO A 305 -2.31 -12.56 -11.84
N MET A 306 -2.18 -12.51 -10.50
CA MET A 306 -1.63 -13.63 -9.71
C MET A 306 -2.56 -14.84 -9.74
N GLY A 307 -3.87 -14.61 -9.53
CA GLY A 307 -4.87 -15.69 -9.57
C GLY A 307 -4.92 -16.38 -10.93
N LYS A 308 -4.84 -15.61 -12.03
CA LYS A 308 -4.73 -16.13 -13.40
C LYS A 308 -3.47 -16.97 -13.59
N ALA A 309 -2.32 -16.52 -13.07
CA ALA A 309 -1.07 -17.26 -13.19
C ALA A 309 -1.16 -18.63 -12.51
N VAL A 310 -1.70 -18.69 -11.28
CA VAL A 310 -1.96 -19.96 -10.57
C VAL A 310 -2.97 -20.82 -11.34
N GLY A 311 -4.07 -20.23 -11.81
CA GLY A 311 -5.10 -20.95 -12.55
C GLY A 311 -4.60 -21.56 -13.87
N LEU A 312 -3.59 -20.95 -14.52
CA LEU A 312 -2.97 -21.51 -15.71
C LEU A 312 -2.13 -22.76 -15.41
N GLU A 313 -1.47 -22.85 -14.26
CA GLU A 313 -0.75 -24.07 -13.85
C GLU A 313 -1.72 -25.19 -13.48
N ILE A 314 -2.84 -24.85 -12.84
CA ILE A 314 -3.92 -25.83 -12.59
C ILE A 314 -4.45 -26.38 -13.91
N ARG A 315 -4.70 -25.53 -14.91
CA ARG A 315 -5.20 -25.97 -16.23
C ARG A 315 -4.22 -26.87 -17.00
N ARG A 316 -2.93 -26.82 -16.68
CA ARG A 316 -1.89 -27.64 -17.33
C ARG A 316 -1.68 -29.00 -16.66
N SER A 317 -2.14 -29.13 -15.42
CA SER A 317 -2.02 -30.33 -14.61
C SER A 317 -3.11 -31.31 -15.01
#